data_AF-A0A818XJV0-F1
#
_entry.id   AF-A0A818XJV0-F1
#
_cell.length_a   1.000
_cell.length_b   1.000
_cell.length_c   1.000
_cell.angle_alpha   90.00
_cell.angle_beta   90.00
_cell.angle_gamma   90.00
#
_symmetry.space_group_name_H-M   'P 1'
#
loop_
_entity.id
_entity.type
_entity.pdbx_description
1 polymer ?
#
loop_
_entity_poly.entity_id
_entity_poly.type
_entity_poly.pdbx_seq_one_letter_code
_entity_poly.pdbx_strand_id
1 'polypeptide(L)'
;ETRCTNQIHEVCSTIDHAVFSGVQKSLNTLHNDCKRLEECINERLVLHEKTQVKHRSWSIKLSIVQFISLLLVILSFILLLRRYLETSHLKIPIVFLDESSTSWQINSTLNSIDDFLFYPAYSLLLLIIFVNGLIFFIGRFIKNRQKDVLNAREKKMFIAFKHHLETNVGVKQKNLYESFLAEAID
;
A
#
# COMPACT_ATOMS: atom_id res chain seq x y z
N GLU A 1 -55.48 32.56 -47.87
CA GLU A 1 -54.71 31.31 -47.78
C GLU A 1 -53.30 31.47 -47.21
N THR A 2 -52.61 32.58 -47.49
CA THR A 2 -51.23 32.87 -47.06
C THR A 2 -50.97 32.97 -45.54
N ARG A 3 -52.01 33.21 -44.73
CA ARG A 3 -51.87 33.38 -43.28
C ARG A 3 -51.64 32.05 -42.56
N CYS A 4 -52.28 30.97 -43.01
CA CYS A 4 -52.12 29.64 -42.42
C CYS A 4 -50.74 29.05 -42.74
N THR A 5 -50.24 29.25 -43.97
CA THR A 5 -48.91 28.81 -44.38
C THR A 5 -47.79 29.54 -43.63
N ASN A 6 -47.92 30.86 -43.41
CA ASN A 6 -46.95 31.60 -42.59
C ASN A 6 -46.93 31.13 -41.13
N GLN A 7 -48.09 30.84 -40.54
CA GLN A 7 -48.15 30.33 -39.16
C GLN A 7 -47.56 28.91 -39.04
N ILE A 8 -47.79 28.04 -40.03
CA ILE A 8 -47.17 26.71 -40.06
C ILE A 8 -45.66 26.84 -40.16
N HIS A 9 -45.15 27.74 -41.01
CA HIS A 9 -43.71 27.98 -41.14
C HIS A 9 -43.08 28.52 -39.84
N GLU A 10 -43.75 29.42 -39.14
CA GLU A 10 -43.26 29.99 -37.86
C GLU A 10 -43.22 28.92 -36.75
N VAL A 11 -44.24 28.05 -36.69
CA VAL A 11 -44.28 26.93 -35.75
C VAL A 11 -43.20 25.90 -36.07
N CYS A 12 -43.02 25.53 -37.34
CA CYS A 12 -41.92 24.64 -37.76
C CYS A 12 -40.56 25.22 -37.37
N SER A 13 -40.29 26.48 -37.69
CA SER A 13 -39.02 27.14 -37.33
C SER A 13 -38.77 27.17 -35.82
N THR A 14 -39.83 27.36 -35.02
CA THR A 14 -39.71 27.34 -33.55
C THR A 14 -39.40 25.95 -33.02
N ILE A 15 -40.02 24.91 -33.60
CA ILE A 15 -39.76 23.50 -33.26
C ILE A 15 -38.31 23.15 -33.63
N ASP A 16 -37.86 23.52 -34.84
CA ASP A 16 -36.49 23.26 -35.30
C ASP A 16 -35.45 23.93 -34.40
N HIS A 17 -35.69 25.20 -34.02
CA HIS A 17 -34.81 25.90 -33.10
C HIS A 17 -34.78 25.25 -31.70
N ALA A 18 -35.94 24.80 -31.20
CA ALA A 18 -36.01 24.11 -29.90
C ALA A 18 -35.30 22.76 -29.93
N VAL A 19 -35.44 21.99 -31.02
CA VAL A 19 -34.73 20.73 -31.24
C VAL A 19 -33.23 20.99 -31.33
N PHE A 20 -32.79 21.97 -32.12
CA PHE A 20 -31.39 22.32 -32.27
C PHE A 20 -30.74 22.72 -30.93
N SER A 21 -31.39 23.62 -30.19
CA SER A 21 -30.93 24.04 -28.87
C SER A 21 -30.87 22.88 -27.88
N GLY A 22 -31.86 21.97 -27.92
CA GLY A 22 -31.90 20.77 -27.09
C GLY A 22 -30.77 19.78 -27.40
N VAL A 23 -30.51 19.50 -28.67
CA VAL A 23 -29.42 18.64 -29.14
C VAL A 23 -28.07 19.24 -28.74
N GLN A 24 -27.86 20.53 -29.01
CA GLN A 24 -26.61 21.21 -28.70
C GLN A 24 -26.32 21.24 -27.18
N LYS A 25 -27.35 21.49 -26.35
CA LYS A 25 -27.21 21.47 -24.89
C LYS A 25 -26.88 20.07 -24.37
N SER A 26 -27.53 19.04 -24.92
CA SER A 26 -27.27 17.65 -24.54
C SER A 26 -25.87 17.21 -24.94
N LEU A 27 -25.42 17.56 -26.14
CA LEU A 27 -24.08 17.25 -26.64
C LEU A 27 -22.99 17.95 -25.81
N ASN A 28 -23.22 19.21 -25.45
CA ASN A 28 -22.28 19.98 -24.63
C ASN A 28 -22.21 19.43 -23.18
N THR A 29 -23.34 19.00 -22.63
CA THR A 29 -23.37 18.35 -21.30
C THR A 29 -22.60 17.03 -21.34
N LEU A 30 -22.83 16.19 -22.35
CA LEU A 30 -22.11 14.93 -22.54
C LEU A 30 -20.60 15.15 -22.71
N HIS A 31 -20.20 16.20 -23.45
CA HIS A 31 -18.79 16.57 -23.60
C HIS A 31 -18.15 16.86 -22.24
N ASN A 32 -18.79 17.72 -21.45
CA ASN A 32 -18.29 18.15 -20.15
C ASN A 32 -18.23 16.98 -19.16
N ASP A 33 -19.20 16.09 -19.19
CA ASP A 33 -19.22 14.89 -18.35
C ASP A 33 -18.09 13.92 -18.72
N CYS A 34 -17.84 13.70 -20.02
CA CYS A 34 -16.71 12.89 -20.48
C CYS A 34 -15.36 13.49 -20.08
N LYS A 35 -15.22 14.82 -20.22
CA LYS A 35 -14.01 15.54 -19.80
C LYS A 35 -13.77 15.43 -18.30
N ARG A 36 -14.81 15.65 -17.48
CA ARG A 36 -14.74 15.47 -16.02
C ARG A 36 -14.36 14.04 -15.63
N LEU A 37 -14.92 13.06 -16.33
CA LEU A 37 -14.60 11.66 -16.09
C LEU A 37 -13.15 11.35 -16.43
N GLU A 38 -12.63 11.89 -17.53
CA GLU A 38 -11.22 11.76 -17.91
C GLU A 38 -10.28 12.41 -16.88
N GLU A 39 -10.60 13.63 -16.43
CA GLU A 39 -9.85 14.34 -15.37
C GLU A 39 -9.81 13.51 -14.09
N CYS A 40 -10.96 12.98 -13.64
CA CYS A 40 -11.04 12.16 -12.43
C CYS A 40 -10.22 10.85 -12.54
N ILE A 41 -10.22 10.24 -13.73
CA ILE A 41 -9.40 9.04 -14.02
C ILE A 41 -7.91 9.37 -14.00
N ASN A 42 -7.50 10.47 -14.65
CA ASN A 42 -6.12 10.92 -14.69
C ASN A 42 -5.62 11.27 -13.28
N GLU A 43 -6.42 11.97 -12.47
CA GLU A 43 -6.10 12.26 -11.07
C GLU A 43 -5.87 10.99 -10.25
N ARG A 44 -6.77 9.99 -10.37
CA ARG A 44 -6.61 8.70 -9.68
C ARG A 44 -5.37 7.94 -10.12
N LEU A 45 -5.04 7.97 -11.42
CA LEU A 45 -3.81 7.35 -11.96
C LEU A 45 -2.54 8.02 -11.43
N VAL A 46 -2.49 9.36 -11.43
CA VAL A 46 -1.33 10.11 -10.91
C VAL A 46 -1.17 9.91 -9.40
N LEU A 47 -2.27 9.90 -8.65
CA LEU A 47 -2.24 9.63 -7.22
C LEU A 47 -1.72 8.20 -6.94
N HIS A 48 -2.15 7.22 -7.73
CA HIS A 48 -1.68 5.83 -7.65
C HIS A 48 -0.18 5.70 -7.95
N GLU A 49 0.33 6.36 -8.97
CA GLU A 49 1.74 6.31 -9.32
C GLU A 49 2.63 6.92 -8.22
N LYS A 50 2.23 8.08 -7.68
CA LYS A 50 2.94 8.76 -6.58
C LYS A 50 2.93 7.91 -5.30
N THR A 51 1.82 7.25 -5.00
CA THR A 51 1.71 6.38 -3.82
C THR A 51 2.45 5.06 -4.02
N GLN A 52 2.45 4.48 -5.21
CA GLN A 52 3.14 3.22 -5.50
C GLN A 52 4.67 3.33 -5.35
N VAL A 53 5.28 4.41 -5.84
CA VAL A 53 6.74 4.62 -5.73
C VAL A 53 7.16 4.79 -4.26
N LYS A 54 6.42 5.62 -3.50
CA LYS A 54 6.66 5.79 -2.06
C LYS A 54 6.44 4.49 -1.29
N HIS A 55 5.39 3.75 -1.62
CA HIS A 55 5.02 2.49 -0.98
C HIS A 55 6.03 1.38 -1.24
N ARG A 56 6.58 1.26 -2.46
CA ARG A 56 7.60 0.25 -2.77
C ARG A 56 8.88 0.48 -1.97
N SER A 57 9.34 1.73 -1.88
CA SER A 57 10.52 2.08 -1.09
C SER A 57 10.29 1.82 0.41
N TRP A 58 9.13 2.22 0.94
CA TRP A 58 8.78 2.01 2.35
C TRP A 58 8.60 0.53 2.70
N SER A 59 7.92 -0.24 1.85
CA SER A 59 7.69 -1.67 2.08
C SER A 59 9.00 -2.47 2.08
N ILE A 60 9.95 -2.14 1.20
CA ILE A 60 11.28 -2.76 1.20
C ILE A 60 12.04 -2.40 2.48
N LYS A 61 12.07 -1.12 2.87
CA LYS A 61 12.72 -0.67 4.10
C LYS A 61 12.11 -1.35 5.34
N LEU A 62 10.79 -1.41 5.43
CA LEU A 62 10.08 -2.08 6.53
C LEU A 62 10.37 -3.58 6.56
N SER A 63 10.44 -4.22 5.39
CA SER A 63 10.76 -5.64 5.27
C SER A 63 12.20 -5.96 5.69
N ILE A 64 13.16 -5.10 5.35
CA ILE A 64 14.56 -5.25 5.78
C ILE A 64 14.66 -5.10 7.31
N VAL A 65 13.99 -4.09 7.88
CA VAL A 65 13.95 -3.88 9.34
C VAL A 65 13.31 -5.07 10.06
N GLN A 66 12.22 -5.63 9.51
CA GLN A 66 11.58 -6.83 10.06
C GLN A 66 12.52 -8.05 10.02
N PHE A 67 13.27 -8.23 8.93
CA PHE A 67 14.21 -9.33 8.79
C PHE A 67 15.38 -9.22 9.78
N ILE A 68 15.94 -8.01 9.94
CA ILE A 68 17.01 -7.74 10.90
C ILE A 68 16.52 -7.97 12.34
N SER A 69 15.33 -7.49 12.69
CA SER A 69 14.77 -7.69 14.04
C SER A 69 14.53 -9.17 14.34
N LEU A 70 14.01 -9.94 13.37
CA LEU A 70 13.84 -11.39 13.51
C LEU A 70 15.17 -12.12 13.68
N LEU A 71 16.20 -11.74 12.92
CA LEU A 71 17.55 -12.30 13.05
C LEU A 71 18.15 -12.00 14.43
N LEU A 72 17.92 -10.81 14.97
CA LEU A 72 18.37 -10.41 16.31
C LEU A 72 17.69 -11.23 17.42
N VAL A 73 16.40 -11.51 17.28
CA VAL A 73 15.64 -12.36 18.22
C VAL A 73 16.17 -13.79 18.18
N ILE A 74 16.39 -14.36 16.99
CA ILE A 74 16.94 -15.71 16.83
C ILE A 74 18.34 -15.80 17.45
N LEU A 75 19.21 -14.82 17.19
CA LEU A 75 20.55 -14.78 17.77
C LEU A 75 20.51 -14.72 19.30
N SER A 76 19.62 -13.89 19.86
CA SER A 76 19.42 -13.77 21.31
C SER A 76 18.93 -15.10 21.91
N PHE A 77 18.05 -15.82 21.21
CA PHE A 77 17.56 -17.12 21.62
C PHE A 77 18.65 -18.21 21.58
N ILE A 78 19.50 -18.22 20.55
CA ILE A 78 20.65 -19.14 20.46
C ILE A 78 21.65 -18.89 21.59
N LEU A 79 21.92 -17.63 21.93
CA LEU A 79 22.79 -17.28 23.05
C LEU A 79 22.21 -17.74 24.39
N LEU A 80 20.90 -17.56 24.60
CA LEU A 80 20.20 -18.09 25.77
C LEU A 80 20.27 -19.61 25.84
N LEU A 81 20.03 -20.31 24.72
CA LEU A 81 20.07 -21.77 24.66
C LEU A 81 21.48 -22.31 24.93
N ARG A 82 22.50 -21.69 24.35
CA ARG A 82 23.91 -22.05 24.61
C ARG A 82 24.26 -21.91 26.08
N ARG A 83 23.86 -20.80 26.71
CA ARG A 83 24.10 -20.56 28.14
C ARG A 83 23.31 -21.51 29.03
N TYR A 84 22.05 -21.80 28.69
CA TYR A 84 21.24 -22.78 29.38
C TYR A 84 21.89 -24.17 29.36
N LEU A 85 22.37 -24.61 28.18
CA LEU A 85 23.08 -25.88 28.01
C LEU A 85 24.40 -25.93 28.79
N GLU A 86 25.14 -24.82 28.84
CA GLU A 86 26.37 -24.70 29.62
C GLU A 86 26.09 -24.81 31.13
N THR A 87 25.02 -24.16 31.62
CA THR A 87 24.61 -24.26 33.03
C THR A 87 24.01 -25.62 33.40
N SER A 88 23.37 -26.33 32.45
CA SER A 88 22.76 -27.64 32.72
C SER A 88 23.77 -28.79 32.69
N HIS A 89 24.94 -28.61 32.07
CA HIS A 89 25.96 -29.67 31.94
C HIS A 89 27.26 -29.45 32.74
N LEU A 90 27.38 -28.40 33.56
CA LEU A 90 28.59 -28.16 34.37
C LEU A 90 28.29 -27.96 35.86
N LYS A 91 27.89 -29.06 36.51
CA LYS A 91 28.31 -29.36 37.89
C LYS A 91 28.72 -30.83 37.99
N ILE A 92 29.69 -31.24 37.18
CA ILE A 92 30.53 -32.38 37.56
C ILE A 92 31.77 -31.75 38.20
N PRO A 93 31.89 -31.72 39.53
CA PRO A 93 33.18 -31.43 40.14
C PRO A 93 34.10 -32.55 39.67
N ILE A 94 35.02 -32.22 38.77
CA ILE A 94 36.08 -33.15 38.40
C ILE A 94 36.98 -33.22 39.62
N VAL A 95 36.61 -34.07 40.57
CA VAL A 95 37.46 -34.61 41.62
C VAL A 95 38.45 -35.53 40.90
N PHE A 96 39.45 -34.93 40.26
CA PHE A 96 40.69 -35.65 40.03
C PHE A 96 41.33 -35.77 41.42
N LEU A 97 41.24 -36.98 41.98
CA LEU A 97 42.22 -37.48 42.92
C LEU A 97 43.60 -37.20 42.33
N ASP A 98 44.28 -36.20 42.86
CA ASP A 98 45.73 -36.26 42.96
C ASP A 98 46.13 -35.76 44.35
N GLU A 99 46.77 -36.64 45.09
CA GLU A 99 47.35 -36.36 46.39
C GLU A 99 48.55 -35.43 46.19
N SER A 100 48.36 -34.12 46.25
CA SER A 100 49.37 -33.23 46.84
C SER A 100 48.93 -31.76 46.84
N SER A 101 48.85 -31.25 48.07
CA SER A 101 49.23 -29.88 48.46
C SER A 101 48.66 -28.68 47.69
N THR A 102 47.87 -27.91 48.44
CA THR A 102 47.83 -26.43 48.41
C THR A 102 47.25 -25.76 47.16
N SER A 103 45.92 -25.72 47.06
CA SER A 103 45.21 -24.60 46.42
C SER A 103 43.84 -24.39 47.06
N TRP A 104 43.85 -24.07 48.35
CA TRP A 104 42.66 -23.55 49.02
C TRP A 104 42.37 -22.13 48.51
N GLN A 105 41.11 -21.92 48.09
CA GLN A 105 40.40 -20.63 48.09
C GLN A 105 40.67 -19.62 46.95
N ILE A 106 40.34 -19.96 45.70
CA ILE A 106 39.96 -18.93 44.70
C ILE A 106 38.52 -19.13 44.17
N ASN A 107 37.92 -20.30 44.38
CA ASN A 107 36.65 -20.64 43.72
C ASN A 107 35.37 -20.21 44.47
N SER A 108 35.47 -19.64 45.68
CA SER A 108 34.29 -19.33 46.50
C SER A 108 33.73 -17.93 46.30
N THR A 109 34.53 -16.97 45.81
CA THR A 109 34.14 -15.56 45.65
C THR A 109 33.63 -15.24 44.24
N LEU A 110 34.01 -16.03 43.23
CA LEU A 110 33.48 -15.85 41.86
C LEU A 110 32.02 -16.30 41.73
N ASN A 111 31.62 -17.38 42.43
CA ASN A 111 30.25 -17.89 42.37
C ASN A 111 29.20 -16.91 42.92
N SER A 112 29.54 -16.10 43.92
CA SER A 112 28.60 -15.11 44.50
C SER A 112 28.41 -13.86 43.64
N ILE A 113 29.38 -13.53 42.78
CA ILE A 113 29.30 -12.39 41.85
C ILE A 113 28.52 -12.80 40.60
N ASP A 114 28.72 -14.04 40.14
CA ASP A 114 27.97 -14.60 39.00
C ASP A 114 26.47 -14.74 39.31
N ASP A 115 26.09 -15.17 40.52
CA ASP A 115 24.68 -15.29 40.91
C ASP A 115 23.95 -13.93 41.03
N PHE A 116 24.67 -12.85 41.38
CA PHE A 116 24.10 -11.50 41.47
C PHE A 116 23.95 -10.80 40.10
N LEU A 117 24.84 -11.12 39.15
CA LEU A 117 24.74 -10.67 37.74
C LEU A 117 23.79 -11.55 36.90
N PHE A 118 23.43 -12.74 37.38
CA PHE A 118 22.56 -13.71 36.71
C PHE A 118 21.13 -13.19 36.49
N TYR A 119 20.56 -12.52 37.51
CA TYR A 119 19.18 -12.02 37.47
C TYR A 119 18.98 -10.80 36.54
N PRO A 120 19.83 -9.74 36.58
CA PRO A 120 19.67 -8.60 35.69
C PRO A 120 19.93 -8.97 34.22
N ALA A 121 20.87 -9.87 33.92
CA ALA A 121 21.19 -10.26 32.54
C ALA A 121 20.02 -10.97 31.83
N TYR A 122 19.32 -11.87 32.53
CA TYR A 122 18.16 -12.58 31.98
C TYR A 122 16.97 -11.64 31.77
N SER A 123 16.74 -10.73 32.72
CA SER A 123 15.69 -9.71 32.62
C SER A 123 15.91 -8.75 31.45
N LEU A 124 17.16 -8.35 31.18
CA LEU A 124 17.53 -7.50 30.05
C LEU A 124 17.36 -8.24 28.71
N LEU A 125 17.74 -9.51 28.62
CA LEU A 125 17.53 -10.32 27.41
C LEU A 125 16.05 -10.51 27.08
N LEU A 126 15.22 -10.81 28.09
CA LEU A 126 13.77 -10.91 27.91
C LEU A 126 13.16 -9.57 27.48
N LEU A 127 13.62 -8.46 28.04
CA LEU A 127 13.19 -7.12 27.62
C LEU A 127 13.55 -6.84 26.15
N ILE A 128 14.77 -7.19 25.73
CA ILE A 128 15.23 -7.03 24.33
C ILE A 128 14.36 -7.88 23.40
N ILE A 129 14.06 -9.13 23.76
CA ILE A 129 13.19 -10.01 22.96
C ILE A 129 11.77 -9.42 22.88
N PHE A 130 11.23 -8.93 24.00
CA PHE A 130 9.91 -8.33 24.06
C PHE A 130 9.79 -7.07 23.18
N VAL A 131 10.76 -6.16 23.27
CA VAL A 131 10.81 -4.93 22.47
C VAL A 131 10.92 -5.25 20.97
N ASN A 132 11.78 -6.20 20.59
CA ASN A 132 11.89 -6.64 19.20
C ASN A 132 10.60 -7.29 18.69
N GLY A 133 9.96 -8.11 19.51
CA GLY A 133 8.66 -8.71 19.20
C GLY A 133 7.56 -7.66 18.95
N LEU A 134 7.52 -6.61 19.78
CA LEU A 134 6.59 -5.49 19.59
C LEU A 134 6.85 -4.74 18.28
N ILE A 135 8.10 -4.43 17.96
CA ILE A 135 8.47 -3.74 16.71
C ILE A 135 8.06 -4.59 15.50
N PHE A 136 8.29 -5.89 15.55
CA PHE A 136 7.86 -6.82 14.49
C PHE A 136 6.34 -6.82 14.32
N PHE A 137 5.59 -6.87 15.43
CA PHE A 137 4.14 -6.89 15.41
C PHE A 137 3.58 -5.57 14.83
N ILE A 138 4.06 -4.42 15.31
CA ILE A 138 3.67 -3.10 14.82
C ILE A 138 3.93 -2.99 13.31
N GLY A 139 5.11 -3.43 12.85
CA GLY A 139 5.44 -3.44 11.42
C GLY A 139 4.48 -4.31 10.60
N ARG A 140 4.03 -5.45 11.14
CA ARG A 140 3.06 -6.33 10.48
C ARG A 140 1.67 -5.69 10.41
N PHE A 141 1.23 -4.99 11.46
CA PHE A 141 -0.04 -4.28 11.47
C PHE A 141 -0.08 -3.13 10.44
N ILE A 142 1.00 -2.36 10.36
CA ILE A 142 1.13 -1.29 9.37
C ILE A 142 1.11 -1.86 7.95
N LYS A 143 1.87 -2.94 7.69
CA LYS A 143 1.90 -3.61 6.39
C LYS A 143 0.53 -4.17 5.98
N ASN A 144 -0.23 -4.74 6.93
CA ASN A 144 -1.52 -5.35 6.63
C ASN A 144 -2.64 -4.32 6.38
N ARG A 145 -2.53 -3.11 6.95
CA ARG A 145 -3.45 -1.99 6.66
C ARG A 145 -3.20 -1.31 5.30
N GLN A 146 -2.05 -1.51 4.66
CA GLN A 146 -1.67 -0.82 3.42
C GLN A 146 -2.16 -1.52 2.12
N LYS A 147 -3.28 -2.25 2.16
CA LYS A 147 -3.83 -2.93 0.96
C LYS A 147 -4.56 -2.00 -0.03
N ASP A 148 -4.64 -0.70 0.22
CA ASP A 148 -5.33 0.25 -0.67
C ASP A 148 -4.44 0.78 -1.80
N VAL A 149 -3.57 -0.07 -2.36
CA VAL A 149 -2.92 0.22 -3.63
C VAL A 149 -3.78 -0.38 -4.72
N LEU A 150 -4.44 0.49 -5.50
CA LEU A 150 -5.31 0.15 -6.64
C LEU A 150 -4.81 -1.12 -7.34
N ASN A 151 -5.66 -2.13 -7.41
CA ASN A 151 -5.30 -3.45 -7.91
C ASN A 151 -4.82 -3.31 -9.36
N ALA A 152 -3.82 -4.10 -9.77
CA ALA A 152 -3.31 -4.06 -11.15
C ALA A 152 -4.42 -4.29 -12.19
N ARG A 153 -5.50 -4.97 -11.78
CA ARG A 153 -6.73 -5.14 -12.56
C ARG A 153 -7.52 -3.84 -12.71
N GLU A 154 -7.70 -3.08 -11.63
CA GLU A 154 -8.40 -1.78 -11.64
C GLU A 154 -7.64 -0.77 -12.51
N LYS A 155 -6.30 -0.75 -12.43
CA LYS A 155 -5.47 0.10 -13.29
C LYS A 155 -5.69 -0.21 -14.78
N LYS A 156 -5.70 -1.50 -15.15
CA LYS A 156 -5.98 -1.92 -16.53
C LYS A 156 -7.39 -1.53 -16.98
N MET A 157 -8.37 -1.64 -16.09
CA MET A 157 -9.76 -1.25 -16.36
C MET A 157 -9.88 0.26 -16.64
N PHE A 158 -9.25 1.12 -15.82
CA PHE A 158 -9.26 2.56 -16.04
C PHE A 158 -8.57 2.98 -17.34
N ILE A 159 -7.45 2.34 -17.68
CA ILE A 159 -6.74 2.60 -18.95
C ILE A 159 -7.61 2.18 -20.14
N ALA A 160 -8.23 1.00 -20.08
CA ALA A 160 -9.12 0.52 -21.14
C ALA A 160 -10.36 1.42 -21.29
N PHE A 161 -10.90 1.90 -20.17
CA PHE A 161 -12.05 2.79 -20.16
C PHE A 161 -11.69 4.18 -20.71
N LYS A 162 -10.53 4.74 -20.34
CA LYS A 162 -10.02 5.99 -20.94
C LYS A 162 -9.87 5.85 -22.45
N HIS A 163 -9.22 4.78 -22.91
CA HIS A 163 -9.06 4.51 -24.33
C HIS A 163 -10.41 4.38 -25.05
N HIS A 164 -11.40 3.74 -24.42
CA HIS A 164 -12.76 3.62 -24.96
C HIS A 164 -13.45 4.98 -25.08
N LEU A 165 -13.30 5.87 -24.10
CA LEU A 165 -13.85 7.23 -24.16
C LEU A 165 -13.22 8.03 -25.32
N GLU A 166 -11.89 8.03 -25.44
CA GLU A 166 -11.17 8.78 -26.48
C GLU A 166 -11.52 8.28 -27.88
N THR A 167 -11.55 6.96 -28.10
CA THR A 167 -11.77 6.39 -29.43
C THR A 167 -13.23 6.35 -29.86
N ASN A 168 -14.16 6.03 -28.95
CA ASN A 168 -15.55 5.84 -29.34
C ASN A 168 -16.43 7.08 -29.09
N VAL A 169 -16.23 7.78 -27.98
CA VAL A 169 -17.10 8.91 -27.63
C VAL A 169 -16.67 10.17 -28.38
N GLY A 170 -15.38 10.46 -28.45
CA GLY A 170 -14.87 11.62 -29.20
C GLY A 170 -15.21 11.55 -30.70
N VAL A 171 -15.02 10.38 -31.33
CA VAL A 171 -15.32 10.17 -32.75
C VAL A 171 -16.82 10.22 -33.02
N LYS A 172 -17.65 9.55 -32.20
CA LYS A 172 -19.11 9.59 -32.38
C LYS A 172 -19.67 10.99 -32.16
N GLN A 173 -19.14 11.73 -31.20
CA GLN A 173 -19.58 13.10 -30.93
C GLN A 173 -19.28 14.02 -32.11
N LYS A 174 -18.09 13.91 -32.70
CA LYS A 174 -17.71 14.67 -33.89
C LYS A 174 -18.59 14.29 -35.09
N ASN A 175 -18.80 13.01 -35.34
CA ASN A 175 -19.64 12.54 -36.44
C ASN A 175 -21.10 12.98 -36.28
N LEU A 176 -21.67 12.90 -35.07
CA LEU A 176 -23.02 13.42 -34.79
C LEU A 176 -23.09 14.92 -35.08
N TYR A 177 -22.10 15.70 -34.64
CA TYR A 177 -22.07 17.14 -34.89
C TYR A 177 -21.96 17.47 -36.38
N GLU A 178 -21.15 16.74 -37.15
CA GLU A 178 -21.00 16.91 -38.60
C GLU A 178 -22.26 16.49 -39.36
N SER A 179 -22.90 15.38 -39.01
CA SER A 179 -24.17 14.96 -39.62
C SER A 179 -25.31 15.94 -39.32
N PHE A 180 -25.41 16.44 -38.08
CA PHE A 180 -26.42 17.45 -37.72
C PHE A 180 -26.17 18.80 -38.39
N LEU A 181 -24.91 19.19 -38.62
CA LEU A 181 -24.59 20.41 -39.38
C LEU A 181 -24.93 20.26 -40.87
N ALA A 182 -24.66 19.10 -41.47
CA ALA A 182 -24.99 18.84 -42.86
C ALA A 182 -26.50 18.92 -43.11
N GLU A 183 -27.30 18.30 -42.22
CA GLU A 183 -28.77 18.27 -42.33
C GLU A 183 -29.46 19.58 -41.93
N ALA A 184 -28.74 20.52 -41.31
CA ALA A 184 -29.24 21.87 -41.01
C ALA A 184 -28.90 22.90 -42.09
N ILE A 185 -28.01 22.55 -43.04
CA ILE A 185 -27.60 23.42 -44.16
C ILE A 185 -28.37 23.09 -45.45
N ASP A 186 -28.82 21.85 -45.60
CA ASP A 186 -29.78 21.41 -46.63
C ASP A 186 -31.24 21.77 -46.26
#